data_AF-A0ABD6ICM2-F1
#
_entry.id   AF-A0ABD6ICM2-F1
#
_cell.length_a   1.000
_cell.length_b   1.000
_cell.length_c   1.000
_cell.angle_alpha   90.00
_cell.angle_beta   90.00
_cell.angle_gamma   90.00
#
_symmetry.space_group_name_H-M   'P 1'
#
loop_
_entity.id
_entity.type
_entity.pdbx_description
1 polymer ?
#
loop_
_entity_poly.entity_id
_entity_poly.type
_entity_poly.pdbx_seq_one_letter_code
_entity_poly.pdbx_strand_id
1 'polypeptide(L)'
;MNKPKSQRITPAAMSGEQIADAILYGTYTKTALWSFISRNGGADAAHAKYPQLAVALHILKQERRKAKSARAVKAILKPLSRQYADGQSLTEILAPVLQGYRRLYREKLNLDMTPEQVIMFLVATDGVENLEQHGYSVAGDFLTATTA
;
A
#
# COMPACT_ATOMS: atom_id res chain seq x y z
N MET A 1 -19.91 -13.78 10.61
CA MET A 1 -20.47 -12.45 10.33
C MET A 1 -21.50 -12.60 9.21
N ASN A 2 -22.79 -12.44 9.50
CA ASN A 2 -23.83 -12.49 8.47
C ASN A 2 -23.65 -11.31 7.51
N LYS A 3 -23.58 -11.57 6.20
CA LYS A 3 -23.58 -10.49 5.21
C LYS A 3 -24.86 -9.67 5.41
N PRO A 4 -24.80 -8.34 5.55
CA PRO A 4 -26.01 -7.54 5.65
C PRO A 4 -26.87 -7.78 4.42
N LYS A 5 -28.18 -8.04 4.64
CA LYS A 5 -29.17 -7.98 3.55
C LYS A 5 -28.98 -6.63 2.87
N SER A 6 -28.84 -6.60 1.54
CA SER A 6 -28.53 -5.40 0.77
C SER A 6 -29.53 -4.27 1.08
N GLN A 7 -29.19 -3.42 2.05
CA GLN A 7 -29.98 -2.26 2.41
C GLN A 7 -29.85 -1.26 1.27
N ARG A 8 -30.97 -0.69 0.83
CA ARG A 8 -30.96 0.33 -0.22
C ARG A 8 -30.22 1.55 0.32
N ILE A 9 -29.23 2.01 -0.42
CA ILE A 9 -28.55 3.26 -0.09
C ILE A 9 -29.49 4.44 -0.35
N THR A 10 -29.48 5.42 0.54
CA THR A 10 -30.24 6.68 0.41
C THR A 10 -29.28 7.86 0.51
N PRO A 11 -28.60 8.22 -0.61
CA PRO A 11 -27.49 9.18 -0.60
C PRO A 11 -27.87 10.61 -0.21
N ALA A 12 -29.15 10.98 -0.32
CA ALA A 12 -29.63 12.34 -0.09
C ALA A 12 -29.39 12.85 1.34
N ALA A 13 -29.18 11.95 2.31
CA ALA A 13 -28.96 12.30 3.72
C ALA A 13 -27.50 12.08 4.18
N MET A 14 -26.56 11.76 3.27
CA MET A 14 -25.18 11.39 3.61
C MET A 14 -24.17 12.16 2.78
N SER A 15 -23.02 12.49 3.39
CA SER A 15 -21.84 12.99 2.67
C SER A 15 -21.18 11.87 1.86
N GLY A 16 -20.25 12.23 0.96
CA GLY A 16 -19.54 11.25 0.15
C GLY A 16 -18.64 10.34 0.99
N GLU A 17 -18.02 10.90 2.02
CA GLU A 17 -17.22 10.21 3.03
C GLU A 17 -18.08 9.22 3.81
N GLN A 18 -19.24 9.65 4.31
CA GLN A 18 -20.16 8.78 5.04
C GLN A 18 -20.65 7.61 4.18
N ILE A 19 -20.90 7.84 2.89
CA ILE A 19 -21.27 6.77 1.95
C ILE A 19 -20.10 5.80 1.76
N ALA A 20 -18.88 6.31 1.59
CA ALA A 20 -17.68 5.48 1.44
C ALA A 20 -17.43 4.65 2.70
N ASP A 21 -17.47 5.24 3.88
CA ASP A 21 -17.29 4.57 5.17
C ASP A 21 -18.34 3.50 5.38
N ALA A 22 -19.61 3.80 5.15
CA ALA A 22 -20.68 2.83 5.28
C ALA A 22 -20.47 1.61 4.35
N ILE A 23 -19.81 1.79 3.19
CA ILE A 23 -19.45 0.69 2.29
C ILE A 23 -18.19 -0.04 2.77
N LEU A 24 -17.16 0.68 3.22
CA LEU A 24 -15.90 0.11 3.70
C LEU A 24 -16.09 -0.72 4.96
N TYR A 25 -16.93 -0.25 5.89
CA TYR A 25 -17.28 -0.94 7.13
C TYR A 25 -18.48 -1.88 6.98
N GLY A 26 -18.99 -2.06 5.76
CA GLY A 26 -19.94 -3.12 5.42
C GLY A 26 -21.38 -2.86 5.87
N THR A 27 -21.77 -1.63 6.20
CA THR A 27 -23.18 -1.24 6.40
C THR A 27 -23.95 -1.29 5.08
N TYR A 28 -23.33 -0.83 3.99
CA TYR A 28 -23.82 -0.96 2.61
C TYR A 28 -22.86 -1.76 1.74
N THR A 29 -23.33 -2.23 0.59
CA THR A 29 -22.47 -2.91 -0.39
C THR A 29 -22.17 -2.00 -1.56
N LYS A 30 -21.00 -2.21 -2.19
CA LYS A 30 -20.66 -1.53 -3.45
C LYS A 30 -21.69 -1.81 -4.56
N THR A 31 -22.28 -3.01 -4.56
CA THR A 31 -23.36 -3.38 -5.49
C THR A 31 -24.61 -2.53 -5.26
N ALA A 32 -24.98 -2.26 -4.00
CA ALA A 32 -26.12 -1.39 -3.68
C ALA A 32 -25.89 0.05 -4.19
N LEU A 33 -24.66 0.56 -4.07
CA LEU A 33 -24.26 1.86 -4.64
C LEU A 33 -24.38 1.88 -6.17
N TRP A 34 -23.84 0.88 -6.87
CA TRP A 34 -23.96 0.80 -8.33
C TRP A 34 -25.40 0.62 -8.81
N SER A 35 -26.21 -0.17 -8.09
CA SER A 35 -27.63 -0.31 -8.37
C SER A 35 -28.38 1.02 -8.20
N PHE A 36 -28.01 1.84 -7.22
CA PHE A 36 -28.56 3.19 -7.08
C PHE A 36 -28.19 4.08 -8.26
N ILE A 37 -26.91 4.10 -8.65
CA ILE A 37 -26.41 4.89 -9.78
C ILE A 37 -27.12 4.49 -11.08
N SER A 38 -27.21 3.19 -11.36
CA SER A 38 -27.89 2.66 -12.55
C SER A 38 -29.37 3.06 -12.60
N ARG A 39 -30.08 3.02 -11.47
CA ARG A 39 -31.49 3.45 -11.37
C ARG A 39 -31.70 4.96 -11.53
N ASN A 40 -30.65 5.77 -11.41
CA ASN A 40 -30.70 7.23 -11.59
C ASN A 40 -30.11 7.66 -12.95
N GLY A 41 -30.16 6.79 -13.96
CA GLY A 41 -29.74 7.14 -15.33
C GLY A 41 -28.24 6.98 -15.60
N GLY A 42 -27.51 6.26 -14.76
CA GLY A 42 -26.07 6.04 -14.92
C GLY A 42 -25.21 7.03 -14.16
N ALA A 43 -23.89 6.92 -14.30
CA ALA A 43 -22.92 7.66 -13.48
C ALA A 43 -23.09 9.18 -13.62
N ASP A 44 -23.12 9.71 -14.84
CA ASP A 44 -23.14 11.15 -15.08
C ASP A 44 -24.44 11.79 -14.58
N ALA A 45 -25.59 11.18 -14.87
CA ALA A 45 -26.89 11.64 -14.39
C ALA A 45 -27.03 11.54 -12.86
N ALA A 46 -26.52 10.46 -12.26
CA ALA A 46 -26.53 10.28 -10.81
C ALA A 46 -25.59 11.27 -10.12
N HIS A 47 -24.43 11.58 -10.69
CA HIS A 47 -23.49 12.57 -10.14
C HIS A 47 -24.02 14.00 -10.24
N ALA A 48 -24.72 14.34 -11.33
CA ALA A 48 -25.35 15.65 -11.47
C ALA A 48 -26.43 15.87 -10.38
N LYS A 49 -27.18 14.82 -10.03
CA LYS A 49 -28.24 14.87 -9.00
C LYS A 49 -27.70 14.70 -7.57
N TYR A 50 -26.63 13.93 -7.41
CA TYR A 50 -26.03 13.60 -6.11
C TYR A 50 -24.49 13.68 -6.21
N PRO A 51 -23.89 14.88 -6.17
CA PRO A 51 -22.45 15.08 -6.31
C PRO A 51 -21.61 14.29 -5.30
N GLN A 52 -22.15 14.03 -4.11
CA GLN A 52 -21.52 13.23 -3.06
C GLN A 52 -21.19 11.79 -3.51
N LEU A 53 -21.88 11.26 -4.53
CA LEU A 53 -21.57 9.93 -5.08
C LEU A 53 -20.22 9.91 -5.78
N ALA A 54 -19.83 11.00 -6.44
CA ALA A 54 -18.53 11.11 -7.09
C ALA A 54 -17.39 11.08 -6.06
N VAL A 55 -17.58 11.78 -4.94
CA VAL A 55 -16.65 11.78 -3.80
C VAL A 55 -16.54 10.37 -3.20
N ALA A 56 -17.66 9.72 -2.93
CA ALA A 56 -17.69 8.36 -2.39
C ALA A 56 -16.95 7.36 -3.30
N LEU A 57 -17.22 7.41 -4.61
CA LEU A 57 -16.55 6.55 -5.60
C LEU A 57 -15.04 6.83 -5.69
N HIS A 58 -14.64 8.10 -5.55
CA HIS A 58 -13.23 8.47 -5.52
C HIS A 58 -12.52 7.84 -4.32
N ILE A 59 -13.07 7.98 -3.12
CA ILE A 59 -12.53 7.38 -1.89
C ILE A 59 -12.45 5.85 -2.02
N LEU A 60 -13.54 5.21 -2.43
CA LEU A 60 -13.57 3.76 -2.63
C LEU A 60 -12.56 3.27 -3.67
N LYS A 61 -12.26 4.08 -4.70
CA LYS A 61 -11.22 3.78 -5.69
C LYS A 61 -9.83 3.88 -5.07
N GLN A 62 -9.55 4.91 -4.27
CA GLN A 62 -8.28 5.06 -3.57
C GLN A 62 -8.06 3.91 -2.57
N GLU A 63 -9.06 3.57 -1.75
CA GLU A 63 -8.97 2.47 -0.79
C GLU A 63 -8.76 1.10 -1.46
N ARG A 64 -9.41 0.88 -2.60
CA ARG A 64 -9.15 -0.32 -3.41
C ARG A 64 -7.69 -0.38 -3.89
N ARG A 65 -7.10 0.75 -4.29
CA ARG A 65 -5.69 0.82 -4.71
C ARG A 65 -4.78 0.50 -3.53
N LYS A 66 -5.00 1.12 -2.36
CA LYS A 66 -4.24 0.82 -1.13
C LYS A 66 -4.33 -0.66 -0.75
N ALA A 67 -5.53 -1.24 -0.76
CA ALA A 67 -5.74 -2.65 -0.45
C ALA A 67 -5.04 -3.58 -1.45
N LYS A 68 -4.98 -3.22 -2.74
CA LYS A 68 -4.22 -3.97 -3.75
C LYS A 68 -2.72 -3.92 -3.46
N SER A 69 -2.18 -2.73 -3.20
CA SER A 69 -0.76 -2.55 -2.86
C SER A 69 -0.39 -3.31 -1.59
N ALA A 70 -1.20 -3.22 -0.53
CA ALA A 70 -0.99 -3.94 0.71
C ALA A 70 -0.98 -5.47 0.52
N ARG A 71 -1.83 -6.00 -0.36
CA ARG A 71 -1.82 -7.44 -0.70
C ARG A 71 -0.54 -7.85 -1.43
N ALA A 72 -0.04 -7.02 -2.35
CA ALA A 72 1.21 -7.28 -3.05
C ALA A 72 2.39 -7.31 -2.06
N VAL A 73 2.48 -6.32 -1.17
CA VAL A 73 3.49 -6.28 -0.10
C VAL A 73 3.40 -7.53 0.78
N LYS A 74 2.20 -7.90 1.25
CA LYS A 74 2.00 -9.12 2.04
C LYS A 74 2.37 -10.39 1.29
N ALA A 75 2.11 -10.46 -0.01
CA ALA A 75 2.47 -11.63 -0.82
C ALA A 75 3.98 -11.83 -0.91
N ILE A 76 4.75 -10.73 -1.02
CA ILE A 76 6.22 -10.75 -1.01
C ILE A 76 6.73 -11.10 0.39
N LEU A 77 6.21 -10.46 1.43
CA LEU A 77 6.69 -10.67 2.80
C LEU A 77 6.34 -12.04 3.36
N LYS A 78 5.23 -12.66 2.95
CA LYS A 78 4.74 -13.93 3.53
C LYS A 78 5.80 -15.06 3.54
N PRO A 79 6.46 -15.43 2.43
CA PRO A 79 7.50 -16.46 2.46
C PRO A 79 8.71 -16.06 3.31
N LEU A 80 9.14 -14.80 3.25
CA LEU A 80 10.29 -14.29 4.02
C LEU A 80 10.01 -14.32 5.53
N SER A 81 8.81 -13.88 5.92
CA SER A 81 8.36 -13.88 7.31
C SER A 81 8.27 -15.30 7.88
N ARG A 82 7.91 -16.28 7.03
CA ARG A 82 7.89 -17.69 7.43
C ARG A 82 9.29 -18.22 7.69
N GLN A 83 10.24 -17.97 6.80
CA GLN A 83 11.64 -18.38 7.00
C GLN A 83 12.23 -17.78 8.28
N TYR A 84 11.91 -16.51 8.56
CA TYR A 84 12.31 -15.85 9.80
C TYR A 84 11.66 -16.50 11.04
N ALA A 85 10.36 -16.79 10.98
CA ALA A 85 9.66 -17.49 12.05
C ALA A 85 10.18 -18.93 12.28
N ASP A 86 10.71 -19.56 11.23
CA ASP A 86 11.36 -20.87 11.28
C ASP A 86 12.80 -20.79 11.85
N GLY A 87 13.26 -19.61 12.28
CA GLY A 87 14.52 -19.40 13.01
C GLY A 87 15.69 -18.91 12.16
N GLN A 88 15.49 -18.64 10.86
CA GLN A 88 16.54 -18.10 10.00
C GLN A 88 16.78 -16.62 10.30
N SER A 89 18.05 -16.21 10.27
CA SER A 89 18.46 -14.81 10.36
C SER A 89 18.15 -14.04 9.07
N LEU A 90 18.11 -12.70 9.16
CA LEU A 90 17.85 -11.83 8.01
C LEU A 90 18.88 -12.04 6.88
N THR A 91 20.16 -12.22 7.23
CA THR A 91 21.23 -12.41 6.24
C THR A 91 21.20 -13.78 5.59
N GLU A 92 20.70 -14.82 6.27
CA GLU A 92 20.43 -16.13 5.67
C GLU A 92 19.27 -16.07 4.68
N ILE A 93 18.16 -15.44 5.07
CA ILE A 93 16.97 -15.26 4.22
C ILE A 93 17.31 -14.48 2.95
N LEU A 94 18.15 -13.45 3.08
CA LEU A 94 18.52 -12.57 1.98
C LEU A 94 19.83 -13.01 1.26
N ALA A 95 20.46 -14.10 1.68
CA ALA A 95 21.78 -14.52 1.20
C ALA A 95 21.91 -14.54 -0.34
N PRO A 96 20.94 -15.07 -1.11
CA PRO A 96 21.05 -15.11 -2.58
C PRO A 96 21.23 -13.72 -3.22
N VAL A 97 20.60 -12.69 -2.64
CA VAL A 97 20.68 -11.31 -3.14
C VAL A 97 21.93 -10.62 -2.60
N LEU A 98 22.22 -10.79 -1.30
CA LEU A 98 23.38 -10.16 -0.66
C LEU A 98 24.70 -10.63 -1.26
N GLN A 99 24.82 -11.91 -1.64
CA GLN A 99 26.01 -12.41 -2.33
C GLN A 99 26.22 -11.71 -3.69
N GLY A 100 25.15 -11.43 -4.43
CA GLY A 100 25.20 -10.68 -5.69
C GLY A 100 25.72 -9.25 -5.49
N TYR A 101 25.18 -8.52 -4.52
CA TYR A 101 25.64 -7.17 -4.18
C TYR A 101 27.09 -7.13 -3.69
N ARG A 102 27.49 -8.08 -2.82
CA ARG A 102 28.88 -8.17 -2.36
C ARG A 102 29.84 -8.34 -3.53
N ARG A 103 29.49 -9.21 -4.49
CA ARG A 103 30.27 -9.40 -5.71
C ARG A 103 30.32 -8.11 -6.55
N LEU A 104 29.18 -7.46 -6.76
CA LEU A 104 29.09 -6.19 -7.48
C LEU A 104 30.02 -5.13 -6.89
N TYR A 105 29.94 -4.89 -5.58
CA TYR A 105 30.75 -3.86 -4.92
C TYR A 105 32.24 -4.20 -4.90
N ARG A 106 32.59 -5.48 -4.75
CA ARG A 106 33.98 -5.91 -4.85
C ARG A 106 34.55 -5.70 -6.26
N GLU A 107 33.82 -6.11 -7.29
CA GLU A 107 34.31 -6.02 -8.68
C GLU A 107 34.33 -4.59 -9.22
N LYS A 108 33.37 -3.75 -8.83
CA LYS A 108 33.22 -2.39 -9.38
C LYS A 108 33.91 -1.32 -8.55
N LEU A 109 33.95 -1.49 -7.24
CA LEU A 109 34.43 -0.46 -6.31
C LEU A 109 35.61 -0.93 -5.45
N ASN A 110 36.05 -2.19 -5.60
CA ASN A 110 37.07 -2.81 -4.76
C ASN A 110 36.72 -2.78 -3.25
N LEU A 111 35.42 -2.87 -2.93
CA LEU A 111 34.91 -2.88 -1.56
C LEU A 111 34.46 -4.30 -1.17
N ASP A 112 35.12 -4.91 -0.18
CA ASP A 112 34.69 -6.20 0.38
C ASP A 112 33.73 -5.98 1.56
N MET A 113 32.47 -5.75 1.22
CA MET A 113 31.43 -5.50 2.21
C MET A 113 30.90 -6.80 2.81
N THR A 114 30.56 -6.79 4.09
CA THR A 114 29.76 -7.83 4.75
C THR A 114 28.29 -7.77 4.30
N PRO A 115 27.51 -8.87 4.43
CA PRO A 115 26.08 -8.85 4.11
C PRO A 115 25.32 -7.76 4.88
N GLU A 116 25.67 -7.50 6.14
CA GLU A 116 25.09 -6.46 6.98
C GLU A 116 25.43 -5.06 6.46
N GLN A 117 26.68 -4.82 6.05
CA GLN A 117 27.07 -3.54 5.44
C GLN A 117 26.34 -3.28 4.12
N VAL A 118 26.08 -4.32 3.33
CA VAL A 118 25.26 -4.19 2.11
C VAL A 118 23.83 -3.76 2.47
N ILE A 119 23.22 -4.40 3.47
CA ILE A 119 21.87 -4.00 3.93
C ILE A 119 21.86 -2.55 4.40
N MET A 120 22.82 -2.16 5.25
CA MET A 120 22.91 -0.79 5.76
C MET A 120 23.06 0.22 4.63
N PHE A 121 23.92 -0.05 3.65
CA PHE A 121 24.15 0.84 2.52
C PHE A 121 22.88 0.99 1.67
N LEU A 122 22.22 -0.11 1.30
CA LEU A 122 20.98 -0.05 0.51
C LEU A 122 19.85 0.70 1.24
N VAL A 123 19.75 0.57 2.56
CA VAL A 123 18.76 1.33 3.34
C VAL A 123 19.13 2.82 3.40
N ALA A 124 20.42 3.14 3.53
CA ALA A 124 20.93 4.51 3.58
C ALA A 124 20.81 5.29 2.26
N THR A 125 20.86 4.60 1.11
CA THR A 125 20.68 5.22 -0.20
C THR A 125 19.24 5.12 -0.67
N ASP A 126 18.77 3.91 -0.88
CA ASP A 126 17.52 3.66 -1.61
C ASP A 126 16.32 3.79 -0.68
N GLY A 127 16.50 3.43 0.60
CA GLY A 127 15.44 3.51 1.62
C GLY A 127 15.04 4.94 1.92
N VAL A 128 16.02 5.83 2.09
CA VAL A 128 15.77 7.25 2.38
C VAL A 128 15.19 7.97 1.17
N GLU A 129 15.80 7.82 -0.01
CA GLU A 129 15.28 8.45 -1.23
C GLU A 129 13.82 8.07 -1.49
N ASN A 130 13.46 6.80 -1.26
CA ASN A 130 12.09 6.33 -1.45
C ASN A 130 11.10 6.96 -0.45
N LEU A 131 11.49 7.16 0.82
CA LEU A 131 10.65 7.84 1.80
C LEU A 131 10.42 9.30 1.42
N GLU A 132 11.48 10.01 1.05
CA GLU A 132 11.42 11.42 0.67
C GLU A 132 10.59 11.63 -0.60
N GLN A 133 10.72 10.76 -1.60
CA GLN A 133 9.89 10.78 -2.82
C GLN A 133 8.39 10.64 -2.52
N HIS A 134 8.02 10.00 -1.41
CA HIS A 134 6.64 9.86 -0.97
C HIS A 134 6.21 10.89 0.09
N GLY A 135 7.06 11.89 0.37
CA GLY A 135 6.79 12.97 1.31
C GLY A 135 6.95 12.58 2.79
N TYR A 136 7.68 11.51 3.08
CA TYR A 136 7.97 11.08 4.45
C TYR A 136 9.41 11.48 4.83
N SER A 137 9.55 12.22 5.92
CA SER A 137 10.87 12.56 6.48
C SER A 137 11.43 11.40 7.30
N VAL A 138 12.74 11.18 7.21
CA VAL A 138 13.45 10.24 8.07
C VAL A 138 13.50 10.81 9.50
N ALA A 139 13.19 9.98 10.49
CA ALA A 139 13.29 10.38 11.89
C ALA A 139 14.71 10.12 12.42
N GLY A 140 15.35 11.15 13.01
CA GLY A 140 16.66 11.06 13.65
C GLY A 140 17.86 11.30 12.72
N ASP A 141 19.07 11.16 13.27
CA ASP A 141 20.33 11.38 12.55
C ASP A 141 20.72 10.11 11.76
N PHE A 142 20.07 9.90 10.61
CA PHE A 142 20.42 8.82 9.70
C PHE A 142 21.35 9.34 8.60
N LEU A 143 22.61 8.89 8.61
CA LEU A 143 23.59 9.26 7.59
C LEU A 143 23.22 8.63 6.25
N THR A 144 23.03 9.46 5.22
CA THR A 144 22.80 9.03 3.84
C THR A 144 24.03 9.31 2.98
N ALA A 145 24.17 8.58 1.87
CA ALA A 145 25.32 8.75 0.97
C ALA A 145 25.41 10.17 0.35
N THR A 146 24.31 10.93 0.33
CA THR A 146 24.28 12.33 -0.11
C THR A 146 24.69 13.33 0.96
N THR A 147 24.76 12.91 2.23
CA THR A 147 25.23 13.73 3.36
C THR A 147 26.69 13.50 3.75
N ALA A 148 27.39 12.58 3.06
CA ALA A 148 28.78 12.19 3.32
C ALA A 148 29.77 12.82 2.33
#